data_AF-A0A815CCM9-F1
#
_entry.id   AF-A0A815CCM9-F1
#
_cell.length_a   1.000
_cell.length_b   1.000
_cell.length_c   1.000
_cell.angle_alpha   90.00
_cell.angle_beta   90.00
_cell.angle_gamma   90.00
#
_symmetry.space_group_name_H-M   'P 1'
#
loop_
_entity.id
_entity.type
_entity.pdbx_description
1 polymer ?
#
loop_
_entity_poly.entity_id
_entity_poly.type
_entity_poly.pdbx_seq_one_letter_code
_entity_poly.pdbx_strand_id
1 'polypeptide(L)'
;MPMSSANLIKTFWNSYISKGRQATGFREDEITVCEYLGEWSKKNVPVNLVEFVRFIDRSILLQKQVDPTSHGLVVHDRVGGSKAAFYCIAKNLIDRLLIDRRVSVENFAADICQQRMNAIEYMEQYLALYDAVCIWNELFKRQALLNESVSQYS
;
A
#
# COMPACT_ATOMS: atom_id res chain seq x y z
N MET A 1 -7.18 13.67 -36.97
CA MET A 1 -7.72 12.68 -36.00
C MET A 1 -6.54 12.08 -35.24
N PRO A 2 -6.43 12.25 -33.92
CA PRO A 2 -5.26 11.80 -33.16
C PRO A 2 -5.44 10.33 -32.76
N MET A 3 -4.42 9.52 -33.02
CA MET A 3 -4.35 8.12 -32.60
C MET A 3 -3.69 8.01 -31.22
N SER A 4 -4.39 7.28 -30.35
CA SER A 4 -3.89 6.28 -29.41
C SER A 4 -2.77 6.67 -28.44
N SER A 5 -3.17 6.80 -27.18
CA SER A 5 -2.38 6.81 -25.94
C SER A 5 -1.15 5.90 -25.94
N ALA A 6 0.02 6.51 -26.08
CA ALA A 6 1.28 5.95 -25.60
C ALA A 6 1.49 6.44 -24.15
N ASN A 7 0.91 5.73 -23.18
CA ASN A 7 1.22 5.97 -21.77
C ASN A 7 2.61 5.41 -21.48
N LEU A 8 3.60 6.30 -21.54
CA LEU A 8 4.97 6.06 -21.11
C LEU A 8 4.98 5.61 -19.65
N ILE A 9 5.48 4.40 -19.41
CA ILE A 9 5.94 3.94 -18.10
C ILE A 9 7.10 4.85 -17.70
N LYS A 10 6.88 5.78 -16.76
CA LYS A 10 7.94 6.59 -16.16
C LYS A 10 8.40 5.91 -14.88
N THR A 11 9.47 5.12 -15.01
CA THR A 11 10.25 4.59 -13.89
C THR A 11 11.08 5.71 -13.29
N PHE A 12 10.95 6.00 -11.99
CA PHE A 12 11.86 6.90 -11.29
C PHE A 12 12.41 6.23 -10.02
N TRP A 13 13.73 6.08 -9.96
CA TRP A 13 14.49 6.06 -8.72
C TRP A 13 15.78 6.86 -8.87
N ASN A 14 16.02 7.71 -7.88
CA ASN A 14 17.17 8.59 -7.60
C ASN A 14 17.30 9.98 -8.25
N SER A 15 17.11 10.97 -7.37
CA SER A 15 17.81 12.26 -7.25
C SER A 15 17.39 13.40 -8.19
N TYR A 16 16.46 14.23 -7.73
CA TYR A 16 16.49 15.69 -7.96
C TYR A 16 15.83 16.42 -6.78
N ILE A 17 16.60 16.66 -5.72
CA ILE A 17 16.40 17.85 -4.89
C ILE A 17 17.25 18.94 -5.54
N SER A 18 16.68 19.68 -6.49
CA SER A 18 17.24 20.98 -6.88
C SER A 18 16.54 22.06 -6.06
N LYS A 19 17.31 22.66 -5.14
CA LYS A 19 17.01 23.97 -4.58
C LYS A 19 16.77 24.98 -5.72
N GLY A 20 15.71 25.79 -5.62
CA GLY A 20 15.66 27.12 -6.25
C GLY A 20 14.66 27.31 -7.40
N ARG A 21 13.58 28.05 -7.08
CA ARG A 21 12.77 29.00 -7.88
C ARG A 21 12.30 28.67 -9.32
N GLN A 22 10.95 28.70 -9.43
CA GLN A 22 10.05 29.18 -10.50
C GLN A 22 10.42 28.96 -11.99
N ALA A 23 9.61 28.16 -12.70
CA ALA A 23 8.93 28.57 -13.95
C ALA A 23 7.94 27.50 -14.49
N THR A 24 6.66 27.91 -14.57
CA THR A 24 5.75 27.80 -15.74
C THR A 24 5.35 26.42 -16.31
N GLY A 25 4.11 26.01 -16.00
CA GLY A 25 3.16 25.64 -17.06
C GLY A 25 2.89 24.17 -17.35
N PHE A 26 2.44 23.40 -16.34
CA PHE A 26 1.39 22.37 -16.38
C PHE A 26 0.81 22.31 -14.95
N ARG A 27 -0.51 22.17 -14.73
CA ARG A 27 -1.07 22.11 -13.37
C ARG A 27 -0.90 20.69 -12.82
N GLU A 28 0.29 20.44 -12.29
CA GLU A 28 0.84 19.19 -11.69
C GLU A 28 0.66 19.12 -10.16
N ASP A 29 -0.26 19.90 -9.60
CA ASP A 29 -0.20 20.24 -8.18
C ASP A 29 -0.82 19.15 -7.30
N GLU A 30 0.09 18.44 -6.60
CA GLU A 30 -0.09 17.65 -5.37
C GLU A 30 0.01 16.12 -5.52
N ILE A 31 1.19 15.64 -5.93
CA ILE A 31 1.60 14.25 -5.69
C ILE A 31 1.89 14.09 -4.20
N THR A 32 1.05 13.34 -3.48
CA THR A 32 1.33 12.94 -2.10
C THR A 32 2.27 11.75 -2.09
N VAL A 33 3.50 11.95 -1.62
CA VAL A 33 4.50 10.88 -1.46
C VAL A 33 4.50 10.39 -0.03
N CYS A 34 4.38 9.08 0.16
CA CYS A 34 4.53 8.40 1.44
C CYS A 34 5.72 7.46 1.40
N GLU A 35 6.74 7.76 2.19
CA GLU A 35 7.92 6.91 2.31
C GLU A 35 7.85 6.07 3.59
N TYR A 36 8.04 4.76 3.44
CA TYR A 36 8.23 3.87 4.59
C TYR A 36 9.72 3.82 4.93
N LEU A 37 10.10 4.48 6.03
CA LEU A 37 11.49 4.58 6.51
C LEU A 37 11.89 3.43 7.44
N GLY A 38 11.00 2.47 7.70
CA GLY A 38 11.28 1.34 8.58
C GLY A 38 12.26 0.34 7.95
N GLU A 39 12.94 -0.40 8.82
CA GLU A 39 13.92 -1.41 8.41
C GLU A 39 13.24 -2.65 7.81
N TRP A 40 13.94 -3.27 6.86
CA TRP A 40 13.53 -4.51 6.21
C TRP A 40 14.54 -5.60 6.50
N SER A 41 14.05 -6.80 6.82
CA SER A 41 14.88 -7.99 7.00
C SER A 41 15.52 -8.43 5.68
N LYS A 42 16.50 -9.34 5.77
CA LYS A 42 17.13 -9.98 4.60
C LYS A 42 16.13 -10.69 3.68
N LYS A 43 14.98 -11.11 4.22
CA LYS A 43 13.90 -11.78 3.49
C LYS A 43 12.82 -10.81 3.01
N ASN A 44 13.11 -9.50 2.99
CA ASN A 44 12.20 -8.44 2.57
C ASN A 44 10.89 -8.38 3.37
N VAL A 45 10.99 -8.59 4.68
CA VAL A 45 9.88 -8.43 5.63
C VAL A 45 10.16 -7.21 6.52
N PRO A 46 9.18 -6.33 6.79
CA PRO A 46 9.37 -5.23 7.73
C PRO A 46 9.74 -5.73 9.13
N VAL A 47 10.79 -5.15 9.73
CA VAL A 47 11.23 -5.54 11.08
C VAL A 47 10.20 -5.15 12.13
N ASN A 48 9.57 -3.98 11.97
CA ASN A 48 8.49 -3.49 12.83
C ASN A 48 7.15 -3.53 12.09
N LEU A 49 6.42 -4.63 12.27
CA LEU A 49 5.11 -4.83 11.62
C LEU A 49 4.05 -3.84 12.08
N VAL A 50 4.11 -3.35 13.32
CA VAL A 50 3.13 -2.36 13.82
C VAL A 50 3.28 -1.03 13.09
N GLU A 51 4.52 -0.54 12.92
CA GLU A 51 4.79 0.68 12.15
C GLU A 51 4.43 0.50 10.67
N PHE A 52 4.71 -0.67 10.11
CA PHE A 52 4.35 -0.99 8.74
C PHE A 52 2.83 -1.00 8.52
N VAL A 53 2.07 -1.60 9.44
CA VAL A 53 0.60 -1.61 9.40
C VAL A 53 0.02 -0.20 9.51
N ARG A 54 0.58 0.64 10.39
CA ARG A 54 0.19 2.07 10.48
C ARG A 54 0.53 2.85 9.20
N PHE A 55 1.62 2.49 8.53
CA PHE A 55 1.98 3.06 7.24
C PHE A 55 0.95 2.68 6.15
N ILE A 56 0.52 1.41 6.10
CA ILE A 56 -0.55 0.97 5.18
C ILE A 56 -1.88 1.69 5.49
N ASP A 57 -2.25 1.81 6.76
CA ASP A 57 -3.49 2.49 7.11
C ASP A 57 -3.46 3.96 6.66
N ARG A 58 -2.35 4.66 6.92
CA ARG A 58 -2.15 6.04 6.44
C ARG A 58 -2.25 6.14 4.92
N SER A 59 -1.65 5.21 4.17
CA SER A 59 -1.70 5.26 2.71
C SER A 59 -3.12 5.00 2.17
N ILE A 60 -3.90 4.13 2.81
CA ILE A 60 -5.32 3.91 2.50
C ILE A 60 -6.12 5.20 2.77
N LEU A 61 -5.90 5.85 3.90
CA LEU A 61 -6.59 7.10 4.26
C LEU A 61 -6.28 8.22 3.25
N LEU A 62 -5.03 8.36 2.85
CA LEU A 62 -4.63 9.34 1.84
C LEU A 62 -5.22 9.00 0.47
N GLN A 63 -5.24 7.72 0.09
CA GLN A 63 -5.88 7.30 -1.16
C GLN A 63 -7.37 7.67 -1.21
N LYS A 64 -8.09 7.63 -0.08
CA LYS A 64 -9.50 8.05 0.00
C LYS A 64 -9.71 9.56 -0.15
N GLN A 65 -8.67 10.37 0.09
CA GLN A 65 -8.72 11.82 -0.06
C GLN A 65 -8.46 12.26 -1.51
N VAL A 66 -7.93 11.36 -2.33
CA VAL A 66 -7.67 11.59 -3.76
C VAL A 66 -8.93 11.29 -4.57
N ASP A 67 -9.23 12.13 -5.57
CA ASP A 67 -10.34 11.95 -6.50
C ASP A 67 -10.29 10.53 -7.14
N PRO A 68 -11.37 9.74 -7.12
CA PRO A 68 -11.42 8.42 -7.78
C PRO A 68 -11.07 8.43 -9.28
N THR A 69 -11.16 9.58 -9.94
CA THR A 69 -10.77 9.77 -11.35
C THR A 69 -9.29 10.13 -11.55
N SER A 70 -8.56 10.37 -10.47
CA SER A 70 -7.12 10.63 -10.45
C SER A 70 -6.31 9.37 -10.78
N HIS A 71 -5.10 9.57 -11.32
CA HIS A 71 -4.17 8.49 -11.61
C HIS A 71 -3.83 7.68 -10.33
N GLY A 72 -3.83 6.34 -10.45
CA GLY A 72 -3.79 5.42 -9.31
C GLY A 72 -2.51 5.44 -8.46
N LEU A 73 -2.52 4.67 -7.36
CA LEU A 73 -1.40 4.54 -6.43
C LEU A 73 -0.19 3.89 -7.11
N VAL A 74 0.94 4.60 -7.16
CA VAL A 74 2.22 4.06 -7.60
C VAL A 74 3.01 3.58 -6.38
N VAL A 75 3.39 2.31 -6.37
CA VAL A 75 4.25 1.70 -5.35
C VAL A 75 5.54 1.27 -6.02
N HIS A 76 6.68 1.70 -5.48
CA HIS A 76 7.98 1.24 -5.93
C HIS A 76 8.89 0.96 -4.73
N ASP A 77 9.88 0.10 -4.95
CA ASP A 77 11.06 0.03 -4.10
C ASP A 77 12.27 0.45 -4.95
N ARG A 78 13.50 0.07 -4.54
CA ARG A 78 14.71 0.38 -5.30
C ARG A 78 14.71 -0.21 -6.72
N VAL A 79 14.02 -1.34 -6.95
CA VAL A 79 14.04 -2.11 -8.21
C VAL A 79 12.65 -2.60 -8.66
N GLY A 80 11.56 -2.17 -8.02
CA GLY A 80 10.21 -2.69 -8.24
C GLY A 80 10.02 -4.15 -7.80
N GLY A 81 10.78 -4.59 -6.80
CA GLY A 81 10.93 -5.99 -6.38
C GLY A 81 10.04 -6.40 -5.21
N SER A 82 10.63 -7.16 -4.29
CA SER A 82 9.91 -7.89 -3.25
C SER A 82 9.28 -6.99 -2.18
N LYS A 83 9.84 -5.81 -1.88
CA LYS A 83 9.31 -4.93 -0.81
C LYS A 83 8.04 -4.22 -1.26
N ALA A 84 8.05 -3.72 -2.50
CA ALA A 84 6.86 -3.17 -3.13
C ALA A 84 5.76 -4.24 -3.27
N ALA A 85 6.14 -5.45 -3.68
CA ALA A 85 5.21 -6.58 -3.75
C ALA A 85 4.60 -6.90 -2.37
N PHE A 86 5.43 -6.96 -1.32
CA PHE A 86 4.98 -7.21 0.05
C PHE A 86 3.94 -6.18 0.51
N TYR A 87 4.22 -4.89 0.29
CA TYR A 87 3.25 -3.82 0.56
C TYR A 87 1.94 -4.00 -0.23
N CYS A 88 2.02 -4.25 -1.53
CA CYS A 88 0.83 -4.43 -2.36
C CYS A 88 -0.02 -5.61 -1.88
N ILE A 89 0.61 -6.73 -1.53
CA ILE A 89 -0.07 -7.93 -1.02
C ILE A 89 -0.75 -7.62 0.32
N ALA A 90 -0.02 -7.03 1.27
CA ALA A 90 -0.55 -6.66 2.58
C ALA A 90 -1.72 -5.68 2.46
N LYS A 91 -1.61 -4.64 1.62
CA LYS A 91 -2.68 -3.68 1.37
C LYS A 91 -3.92 -4.38 0.79
N ASN A 92 -3.75 -5.26 -0.20
CA ASN A 92 -4.86 -5.99 -0.80
C ASN A 92 -5.57 -6.91 0.21
N LEU A 93 -4.83 -7.57 1.09
CA LEU A 93 -5.41 -8.38 2.17
C LEU A 93 -6.26 -7.52 3.11
N ILE A 94 -5.76 -6.34 3.49
CA ILE A 94 -6.47 -5.37 4.34
C ILE A 94 -7.69 -4.78 3.61
N ASP A 95 -7.57 -4.42 2.33
CA ASP A 95 -8.68 -3.92 1.51
C ASP A 95 -9.79 -4.98 1.40
N ARG A 96 -9.43 -6.27 1.16
CA ARG A 96 -10.40 -7.38 1.18
C ARG A 96 -11.05 -7.54 2.55
N LEU A 97 -10.28 -7.44 3.64
CA LEU A 97 -10.84 -7.48 4.99
C LEU A 97 -11.83 -6.31 5.25
N LEU A 98 -11.51 -5.11 4.75
CA LEU A 98 -12.37 -3.93 4.87
C LEU A 98 -13.68 -4.07 4.10
N ILE A 99 -13.62 -4.61 2.87
CA ILE A 99 -14.76 -4.73 1.95
C ILE A 99 -15.61 -5.96 2.29
N ASP A 100 -14.98 -7.13 2.35
CA ASP A 100 -15.68 -8.43 2.47
C ASP A 100 -15.91 -8.84 3.93
N ARG A 101 -15.34 -8.10 4.91
CA ARG A 101 -15.34 -8.42 6.36
C ARG A 101 -14.72 -9.76 6.72
N ARG A 102 -14.03 -10.39 5.77
CA ARG A 102 -13.31 -11.66 5.93
C ARG A 102 -12.16 -11.72 4.94
N VAL A 103 -11.09 -12.39 5.32
CA VAL A 103 -9.98 -12.68 4.42
C VAL A 103 -9.32 -13.99 4.85
N SER A 104 -9.00 -14.86 3.89
CA SER A 104 -8.15 -16.03 4.09
C SER A 104 -6.80 -15.74 3.45
N VAL A 105 -5.76 -15.70 4.28
CA VAL A 105 -4.38 -15.42 3.83
C VAL A 105 -3.86 -16.61 3.02
N GLU A 106 -4.29 -17.82 3.33
CA GLU A 106 -3.98 -19.06 2.62
C GLU A 106 -4.44 -18.99 1.16
N ASN A 107 -5.72 -18.72 0.94
CA ASN A 107 -6.30 -18.66 -0.40
C ASN A 107 -5.72 -17.48 -1.18
N PHE A 108 -5.55 -16.33 -0.53
CA PHE A 108 -4.91 -15.17 -1.17
C PHE A 108 -3.47 -15.48 -1.61
N ALA A 109 -2.68 -16.13 -0.75
CA ALA A 109 -1.31 -16.51 -1.06
C ALA A 109 -1.23 -17.48 -2.24
N ALA A 110 -2.15 -18.45 -2.32
CA ALA A 110 -2.25 -19.36 -3.45
C ALA A 110 -2.55 -18.59 -4.76
N ASP A 111 -3.53 -17.69 -4.73
CA ASP A 111 -3.93 -16.90 -5.90
C ASP A 111 -2.80 -15.97 -6.40
N ILE A 112 -2.12 -15.26 -5.48
CA ILE A 112 -1.09 -14.29 -5.87
C ILE A 112 0.16 -14.99 -6.42
N CYS A 113 0.53 -16.15 -5.87
CA CYS A 113 1.65 -16.94 -6.38
C CYS A 113 1.36 -17.56 -7.76
N GLN A 114 0.09 -17.76 -8.13
CA GLN A 114 -0.30 -18.12 -9.49
C GLN A 114 -0.18 -16.94 -10.47
N GLN A 115 -0.53 -15.73 -10.03
CA GLN A 115 -0.50 -14.52 -10.87
C GLN A 115 0.91 -13.97 -11.07
N ARG A 116 1.77 -14.09 -10.05
CA ARG A 116 3.14 -13.59 -10.09
C ARG A 116 4.06 -14.60 -9.39
N MET A 117 4.91 -15.23 -10.19
CA MET A 117 5.93 -16.16 -9.69
C MET A 117 6.76 -15.49 -8.59
N ASN A 118 6.97 -16.22 -7.48
CA ASN A 118 7.74 -15.78 -6.32
C ASN A 118 7.20 -14.49 -5.66
N ALA A 119 5.88 -14.24 -5.72
CA ALA A 119 5.24 -13.17 -4.95
C ALA A 119 5.44 -13.35 -3.43
N ILE A 120 5.39 -14.61 -2.97
CA ILE A 120 5.76 -15.04 -1.62
C ILE A 120 6.78 -16.16 -1.79
N GLU A 121 8.04 -15.86 -1.48
CA GLU A 121 9.18 -16.77 -1.69
C GLU A 121 9.57 -17.50 -0.40
N TYR A 122 9.40 -16.84 0.74
CA TYR A 122 9.83 -17.36 2.05
C TYR A 122 8.66 -17.47 3.02
N MET A 123 8.71 -18.47 3.90
CA MET A 123 7.71 -18.66 4.95
C MET A 123 7.58 -17.44 5.86
N GLU A 124 8.67 -16.74 6.13
CA GLU A 124 8.65 -15.51 6.94
C GLU A 124 7.82 -14.40 6.30
N GLN A 125 7.75 -14.33 4.97
CA GLN A 125 6.90 -13.36 4.29
C GLN A 125 5.42 -13.73 4.49
N TYR A 126 5.08 -15.01 4.34
CA TYR A 126 3.73 -15.50 4.59
C TYR A 126 3.27 -15.22 6.02
N LEU A 127 4.08 -15.59 7.01
CA LEU A 127 3.78 -15.36 8.43
C LEU A 127 3.63 -13.87 8.72
N ALA A 128 4.51 -13.03 8.20
CA ALA A 128 4.42 -11.59 8.41
C ALA A 128 3.19 -10.95 7.75
N LEU A 129 2.71 -11.48 6.61
CA LEU A 129 1.44 -11.06 6.01
C LEU A 129 0.25 -11.43 6.90
N TYR A 130 0.26 -12.64 7.45
CA TYR A 130 -0.76 -13.09 8.41
C TYR A 130 -0.77 -12.18 9.65
N ASP A 131 0.39 -11.98 10.26
CA ASP A 131 0.56 -11.13 11.44
C ASP A 131 0.15 -9.67 11.14
N ALA A 132 0.48 -9.14 9.97
CA ALA A 132 0.08 -7.78 9.58
C ALA A 132 -1.44 -7.62 9.52
N VAL A 133 -2.16 -8.61 8.98
CA VAL A 133 -3.63 -8.60 8.94
C VAL A 133 -4.20 -8.67 10.35
N CYS A 134 -3.67 -9.55 11.21
CA CYS A 134 -4.09 -9.66 12.61
C CYS A 134 -3.84 -8.34 13.37
N ILE A 135 -2.65 -7.75 13.24
CA ILE A 135 -2.30 -6.47 13.89
C ILE A 135 -3.23 -5.37 13.40
N TRP A 136 -3.46 -5.25 12.08
CA TRP A 136 -4.37 -4.23 11.55
C TRP A 136 -5.78 -4.40 12.13
N ASN A 137 -6.28 -5.64 12.13
CA ASN A 137 -7.59 -5.97 12.67
C ASN A 137 -7.69 -5.56 14.14
N GLU A 138 -6.72 -5.89 14.97
CA GLU A 138 -6.74 -5.54 16.41
C GLU A 138 -6.58 -4.04 16.68
N LEU A 139 -5.74 -3.34 15.91
CA LEU A 139 -5.53 -1.90 16.07
C LEU A 139 -6.78 -1.09 15.68
N PHE A 140 -7.47 -1.48 14.62
CA PHE A 140 -8.52 -0.67 14.01
C PHE A 140 -9.95 -1.21 14.24
N LYS A 141 -10.13 -2.46 14.71
CA LYS A 141 -11.44 -2.97 15.20
C LYS A 141 -12.07 -2.06 16.26
N ARG A 142 -11.24 -1.51 17.16
CA ARG A 142 -11.72 -0.67 18.26
C ARG A 142 -12.39 0.62 17.79
N GLN A 143 -11.95 1.19 16.66
CA GLN A 143 -12.56 2.40 16.11
C GLN A 143 -13.96 2.13 15.55
N ALA A 144 -14.20 0.96 14.96
CA ALA A 144 -15.52 0.59 14.44
C ALA A 144 -16.55 0.40 15.57
N LEU A 145 -16.18 -0.32 16.64
CA LEU A 145 -17.06 -0.55 17.79
C LEU A 145 -17.40 0.75 18.54
N LEU A 146 -16.44 1.67 18.65
CA LEU A 146 -16.67 2.98 19.26
C LEU A 146 -17.63 3.84 18.41
N ASN A 147 -17.46 3.86 17.08
CA ASN A 147 -18.32 4.63 16.19
C ASN A 147 -19.78 4.10 16.15
N GLU A 148 -19.98 2.79 16.26
CA GLU A 148 -21.31 2.19 16.40
C GLU A 148 -21.98 2.55 17.73
N SER A 149 -21.23 2.54 18.83
CA SER A 149 -21.76 2.93 20.15
C SER A 149 -22.17 4.41 20.21
N VAL A 150 -21.42 5.32 19.59
CA VAL A 150 -21.75 6.76 19.56
C VAL A 150 -22.97 7.05 18.68
N SER A 151 -23.16 6.30 17.60
CA SER A 151 -24.34 6.42 16.72
C SER A 151 -25.63 5.90 17.35
N GLN A 152 -25.56 5.08 18.41
CA GLN A 152 -26.74 4.62 19.16
C GLN A 152 -27.26 5.65 20.19
N TYR A 153 -26.51 6.73 20.43
CA TYR A 153 -26.88 7.80 21.37
C TYR A 153 -27.05 9.17 20.70
N SER A 154 -27.10 9.22 19.35
CA SER A 154 -27.36 10.42 18.55
C SER A 154 -28.67 10.27 17.79
#